data_AF-A0A2L2X6V5-F1
#
_entry.id   AF-A0A2L2X6V5-F1
#
_cell.length_a   1.000
_cell.length_b   1.000
_cell.length_c   1.000
_cell.angle_alpha   90.00
_cell.angle_beta   90.00
_cell.angle_gamma   90.00
#
_symmetry.space_group_name_H-M   'P 1'
#
loop_
_entity.id
_entity.type
_entity.pdbx_description
1 polymer ?
#
loop_
_entity_poly.entity_id
_entity_poly.type
_entity_poly.pdbx_seq_one_letter_code
_entity_poly.pdbx_strand_id
1 'polypeptide(L)'
;MQVVWDMLSDKKIWSLLGDVNRKLDEDVTRLMLIEMFSRLKIVEEENLALRVLLMEEELVDEKLYQLTRKAVKDFLKKKDSQRAQESEFFASSGVSFPQWVNFKLTGKFESNNDLQL
;
A
#
# COMPACT_ATOMS: atom_id res chain seq x y z
N MET A 1 -3.71 23.49 8.70
CA MET A 1 -2.77 22.43 9.13
C MET A 1 -3.62 21.27 9.62
N GLN A 2 -4.00 20.37 8.73
CA GLN A 2 -5.04 19.35 8.95
C GLN A 2 -4.44 17.97 8.67
N VAL A 3 -3.48 17.59 9.51
CA VAL A 3 -2.72 16.31 9.48
C VAL A 3 -3.34 15.27 10.42
N VAL A 4 -4.47 15.60 11.07
CA VAL A 4 -5.09 14.75 12.10
C VAL A 4 -5.97 13.65 11.51
N TRP A 5 -6.33 13.73 10.22
CA TRP A 5 -7.15 12.71 9.55
C TRP A 5 -6.34 11.50 9.01
N ASP A 6 -5.03 11.65 8.77
CA ASP A 6 -4.20 10.57 8.21
C ASP A 6 -3.67 9.58 9.26
N MET A 7 -3.58 9.97 10.54
CA MET A 7 -3.07 9.08 11.61
C MET A 7 -4.15 8.30 12.37
N LEU A 8 -5.42 8.71 12.25
CA LEU A 8 -6.54 8.06 12.95
C LEU A 8 -7.19 6.92 12.14
N SER A 9 -6.86 6.79 10.85
CA SER A 9 -7.34 5.68 10.02
C SER A 9 -6.61 4.38 10.37
N ASP A 10 -5.28 4.38 10.42
CA ASP A 10 -4.50 3.14 10.51
C ASP A 10 -4.76 2.38 11.80
N LYS A 11 -4.62 2.98 12.98
CA LYS A 11 -4.78 2.24 14.26
C LYS A 11 -6.20 1.69 14.44
N LYS A 12 -7.20 2.40 13.93
CA LYS A 12 -8.61 2.00 14.01
C LYS A 12 -8.95 0.94 12.95
N ILE A 13 -8.41 1.07 11.74
CA ILE A 13 -8.46 0.06 10.69
C ILE A 13 -7.77 -1.22 11.16
N TRP A 14 -6.56 -1.14 11.72
CA TRP A 14 -5.85 -2.28 12.32
C TRP A 14 -6.61 -2.90 13.50
N SER A 15 -7.34 -2.10 14.31
CA SER A 15 -8.19 -2.63 15.38
C SER A 15 -9.47 -3.30 14.86
N LEU A 16 -10.03 -2.83 13.74
CA LEU A 16 -11.19 -3.44 13.07
C LEU A 16 -10.81 -4.71 12.29
N LEU A 17 -9.61 -4.72 11.72
CA LEU A 17 -8.94 -5.89 11.14
C LEU A 17 -8.32 -6.80 12.21
N GLY A 18 -8.39 -6.40 13.48
CA GLY A 18 -7.69 -7.05 14.60
C GLY A 18 -8.19 -8.45 14.93
N ASP A 19 -9.33 -8.86 14.39
CA ASP A 19 -9.74 -10.26 14.35
C ASP A 19 -9.65 -10.79 12.91
N VAL A 20 -8.44 -11.19 12.53
CA VAL A 20 -8.13 -11.78 11.21
C VAL A 20 -8.86 -13.11 11.00
N ASN A 21 -9.42 -13.71 12.07
CA ASN A 21 -10.21 -14.94 12.02
C ASN A 21 -11.72 -14.67 11.90
N ARG A 22 -12.16 -13.41 11.98
CA ARG A 22 -13.56 -13.06 11.82
C ARG A 22 -13.98 -13.28 10.38
N LYS A 23 -14.95 -14.15 10.17
CA LYS A 23 -15.59 -14.32 8.86
C LYS A 23 -16.32 -13.03 8.51
N LEU A 24 -15.82 -12.29 7.53
CA LEU A 24 -16.51 -11.14 6.97
C LEU A 24 -17.76 -11.60 6.23
N ASP A 25 -18.85 -10.86 6.40
CA ASP A 25 -20.08 -11.08 5.64
C ASP A 25 -19.82 -10.77 4.16
N GLU A 26 -20.29 -11.63 3.27
CA GLU A 26 -20.06 -11.52 1.83
C GLU A 26 -20.72 -10.28 1.23
N ASP A 27 -21.92 -9.91 1.71
CA ASP A 27 -22.65 -8.74 1.22
C ASP A 27 -21.98 -7.44 1.69
N VAL A 28 -21.46 -7.42 2.93
CA VAL A 28 -20.65 -6.29 3.43
C VAL A 28 -19.37 -6.14 2.63
N THR A 29 -18.70 -7.24 2.31
CA THR A 29 -17.49 -7.24 1.49
C THR A 29 -17.77 -6.71 0.08
N ARG A 30 -18.89 -7.14 -0.52
CA ARG A 30 -19.31 -6.66 -1.85
C ARG A 30 -19.58 -5.16 -1.84
N LEU A 31 -20.27 -4.64 -0.84
CA LEU A 31 -20.54 -3.20 -0.70
C LEU A 31 -19.25 -2.40 -0.50
N MET A 32 -18.31 -2.90 0.32
CA MET A 32 -17.00 -2.27 0.50
C MET A 32 -16.22 -2.20 -0.82
N LEU A 33 -16.22 -3.28 -1.60
CA LEU A 33 -15.55 -3.30 -2.90
C LEU A 33 -16.20 -2.30 -3.87
N ILE A 34 -17.54 -2.27 -3.95
CA ILE A 34 -18.27 -1.30 -4.80
C ILE A 34 -17.88 0.13 -4.44
N GLU A 35 -17.90 0.48 -3.15
CA GLU A 35 -17.53 1.82 -2.68
C GLU A 35 -16.07 2.14 -3.01
N MET A 36 -15.14 1.20 -2.79
CA MET A 36 -13.74 1.36 -3.17
C MET A 36 -13.56 1.60 -4.67
N PHE A 37 -14.25 0.83 -5.52
CA PHE A 37 -14.20 1.01 -6.97
C PHE A 37 -14.78 2.36 -7.39
N SER A 38 -15.87 2.79 -6.75
CA SER A 38 -16.48 4.10 -7.00
C SER A 38 -15.51 5.23 -6.67
N ARG A 39 -14.84 5.19 -5.51
CA ARG A 39 -13.83 6.18 -5.13
C ARG A 39 -12.63 6.18 -6.08
N LEU A 40 -12.16 5.00 -6.48
CA LEU A 40 -11.05 4.89 -7.43
C LEU A 40 -11.39 5.55 -8.77
N LYS A 41 -12.62 5.35 -9.25
CA LYS A 41 -13.11 5.96 -10.49
C LYS A 41 -13.13 7.49 -10.41
N ILE A 42 -13.62 8.05 -9.30
CA ILE A 42 -13.62 9.51 -9.09
C ILE A 42 -12.20 10.07 -9.12
N VAL A 43 -11.26 9.42 -8.43
CA VAL A 43 -9.85 9.84 -8.43
C VAL A 43 -9.23 9.76 -9.82
N GLU A 44 -9.58 8.76 -10.62
CA GLU A 44 -9.13 8.66 -12.01
C GLU A 44 -9.67 9.81 -12.88
N GLU A 45 -10.96 10.14 -12.73
CA GLU A 45 -11.59 11.28 -13.41
C GLU A 45 -10.95 12.61 -13.03
N GLU A 46 -10.75 12.87 -11.72
CA GLU A 46 -10.10 14.08 -11.22
C GLU A 46 -8.64 14.20 -11.70
N ASN A 47 -7.90 13.10 -11.72
CA ASN A 47 -6.52 13.09 -12.22
C ASN A 47 -6.45 13.44 -13.71
N LEU A 48 -7.37 12.89 -14.52
CA LEU A 48 -7.46 13.21 -15.94
C LEU A 48 -7.83 14.69 -16.16
N ALA A 49 -8.81 15.21 -15.43
CA ALA A 49 -9.19 16.61 -15.50
C ALA A 49 -8.02 17.54 -15.16
N LEU A 50 -7.30 17.24 -14.07
CA LEU A 50 -6.12 18.01 -13.67
C LEU A 50 -5.02 17.95 -14.73
N ARG A 51 -4.76 16.77 -15.31
CA ARG A 51 -3.76 16.63 -16.37
C ARG A 51 -4.08 17.51 -17.56
N VAL A 52 -5.34 17.51 -18.01
CA VAL A 52 -5.77 18.37 -19.13
C VAL A 52 -5.55 19.83 -18.78
N LEU A 53 -5.99 20.29 -17.60
CA LEU A 53 -5.78 21.67 -17.16
C LEU A 53 -4.29 22.05 -17.14
N LEU A 54 -3.41 21.20 -16.60
CA LEU A 54 -1.98 21.48 -16.53
C LEU A 54 -1.30 21.52 -17.91
N MET A 55 -1.83 20.78 -18.89
CA MET A 55 -1.32 20.79 -20.27
C MET A 55 -1.82 22.03 -21.02
N GLU A 56 -3.10 22.40 -20.87
CA GLU A 56 -3.68 23.60 -21.49
C GLU A 56 -3.04 24.89 -20.96
N GLU A 57 -2.68 24.94 -19.67
CA GLU A 57 -1.97 26.06 -19.06
C GLU A 57 -0.45 26.03 -19.36
N GLU A 58 0.03 25.12 -20.22
CA GLU A 58 1.44 24.92 -20.59
C GLU A 58 2.39 24.69 -19.40
N LEU A 59 1.86 24.35 -18.22
CA LEU A 59 2.63 24.08 -17.00
C LEU A 59 3.34 22.72 -17.05
N VAL A 60 2.80 21.80 -17.85
CA VAL A 60 3.34 20.46 -18.03
C VAL A 60 3.47 20.15 -19.51
N ASP A 61 4.71 19.95 -19.96
CA ASP A 61 5.02 19.44 -21.30
C ASP A 61 4.60 17.97 -21.44
N GLU A 62 3.84 17.65 -22.49
CA GLU A 62 3.33 16.31 -22.78
C GLU A 62 4.47 15.27 -22.86
N LYS A 63 5.59 15.64 -23.49
CA LYS A 63 6.72 14.72 -23.66
C LYS A 63 7.39 14.40 -22.33
N LEU A 64 7.60 15.41 -21.49
CA LEU A 64 8.12 15.24 -20.13
C LEU A 64 7.16 14.43 -19.26
N TYR A 65 5.85 14.67 -19.37
CA TYR A 65 4.83 13.90 -18.65
C TYR A 65 4.88 12.42 -19.00
N GLN A 66 4.92 12.06 -20.30
CA GLN A 66 4.97 10.65 -20.72
C GLN A 66 6.26 9.96 -20.28
N LEU A 67 7.41 10.64 -20.35
CA LEU A 67 8.68 10.12 -19.85
C LEU A 67 8.64 9.84 -18.35
N THR A 68 8.11 10.80 -17.58
CA THR A 68 8.00 10.69 -16.12
C THR A 68 7.04 9.58 -15.73
N ARG A 69 5.86 9.51 -16.37
CA ARG A 69 4.88 8.44 -16.17
C ARG A 69 5.48 7.06 -16.41
N LYS A 70 6.26 6.90 -17.49
CA LYS A 70 6.95 5.65 -17.78
C LYS A 70 7.96 5.30 -16.70
N ALA A 71 8.82 6.24 -16.30
CA ALA A 71 9.81 6.02 -15.26
C ALA A 71 9.17 5.61 -13.92
N VAL A 72 8.07 6.26 -13.53
CA VAL A 72 7.30 5.90 -12.32
C VAL A 72 6.72 4.48 -12.45
N LYS A 73 6.14 4.13 -13.60
CA LYS A 73 5.59 2.79 -13.85
C LYS A 73 6.68 1.70 -13.76
N ASP A 74 7.84 1.95 -14.36
CA ASP A 74 8.97 1.02 -14.33
C ASP A 74 9.52 0.85 -12.91
N PHE A 75 9.61 1.95 -12.15
CA PHE A 75 9.99 1.93 -10.73
C PHE A 75 9.01 1.09 -9.89
N LEU A 76 7.70 1.32 -10.04
CA LEU A 76 6.67 0.56 -9.32
C LEU A 76 6.73 -0.93 -9.67
N LYS A 77 6.86 -1.27 -10.95
CA LYS A 77 7.01 -2.66 -11.41
C LYS A 77 8.22 -3.36 -10.76
N LYS A 78 9.36 -2.66 -10.66
CA LYS A 78 10.55 -3.18 -9.99
C LYS A 78 10.29 -3.41 -8.50
N LYS A 79 9.64 -2.46 -7.82
CA LYS A 79 9.29 -2.56 -6.40
C LYS A 79 8.32 -3.72 -6.12
N ASP A 80 7.34 -3.93 -7.00
CA ASP A 80 6.40 -5.04 -6.87
C ASP A 80 7.09 -6.40 -7.09
N SER A 81 8.03 -6.47 -8.04
CA SER A 81 8.85 -7.67 -8.25
C SER A 81 9.72 -8.00 -7.03
N GLN A 82 10.30 -6.98 -6.39
CA GLN A 82 11.04 -7.14 -5.14
C GLN A 82 10.13 -7.63 -4.00
N ARG A 83 8.94 -7.04 -3.85
CA ARG A 83 7.96 -7.49 -2.84
C ARG A 83 7.49 -8.92 -3.06
N ALA A 84 7.29 -9.33 -4.31
CA ALA A 84 6.95 -10.70 -4.65
C ALA A 84 8.07 -11.67 -4.22
N GLN A 85 9.32 -11.35 -4.56
CA GLN A 85 10.49 -12.13 -4.14
C GLN A 85 10.63 -12.19 -2.61
N GLU A 86 10.40 -11.07 -1.91
CA GLU A 86 10.41 -11.04 -0.44
C GLU A 86 9.30 -11.90 0.16
N SER A 87 8.12 -11.92 -0.46
CA SER A 87 7.00 -12.75 -0.04
C SER A 87 7.28 -14.25 -0.26
N GLU A 88 7.89 -14.61 -1.39
CA GLU A 88 8.33 -15.98 -1.69
C GLU A 88 9.44 -16.44 -0.74
N PHE A 89 10.38 -15.55 -0.43
CA PHE A 89 11.42 -15.80 0.57
C PHE A 89 10.79 -16.04 1.95
N PHE A 90 9.88 -15.17 2.39
CA PHE A 90 9.18 -15.35 3.66
C PHE A 90 8.46 -16.71 3.71
N ALA A 91 7.68 -17.05 2.68
CA ALA A 91 6.95 -18.31 2.61
C ALA A 91 7.85 -19.56 2.65
N SER A 92 9.08 -19.47 2.13
CA SER A 92 10.05 -20.57 2.11
C SER A 92 11.02 -20.59 3.30
N SER A 93 11.13 -19.48 4.04
CA SER A 93 12.14 -19.30 5.10
C SER A 93 11.85 -20.04 6.42
N GLY A 94 10.59 -20.44 6.66
CA GLY A 94 10.17 -21.02 7.94
C GLY A 94 10.20 -20.04 9.14
N VAL A 95 10.47 -18.76 8.91
CA VAL A 95 10.49 -17.71 9.94
C VAL A 95 9.05 -17.32 10.29
N SER A 96 8.77 -17.15 11.58
CA SER A 96 7.45 -16.71 12.01
C SER A 96 7.16 -15.26 11.56
N PHE A 97 5.89 -14.95 11.27
CA PHE A 97 5.50 -13.60 10.84
C PHE A 97 5.96 -12.48 11.81
N PRO A 98 5.88 -12.62 13.16
CA PRO A 98 6.39 -11.62 14.08
C PRO A 98 7.91 -11.39 13.95
N GLN A 99 8.70 -12.45 13.80
CA GLN A 99 10.15 -12.34 13.61
C GLN A 99 10.52 -11.69 12.27
N TRP A 100 9.76 -11.98 11.22
CA TRP A 100 9.91 -11.36 9.91
C TRP A 100 9.60 -9.86 9.95
N VAL A 101 8.50 -9.46 10.60
CA VAL A 101 8.12 -8.06 10.80
C VAL A 101 9.17 -7.33 11.64
N ASN A 102 9.67 -7.95 12.72
CA ASN A 102 10.72 -7.35 13.54
C ASN A 102 12.01 -7.14 12.74
N PHE A 103 12.42 -8.13 11.93
CA PHE A 103 13.57 -8.01 11.03
C PHE A 103 13.39 -6.89 10.00
N LYS A 104 12.21 -6.75 9.39
CA LYS A 104 11.93 -5.67 8.42
C LYS A 104 11.97 -4.27 9.06
N LEU A 105 11.66 -4.16 10.35
CA LEU A 105 11.66 -2.89 11.09
C LEU A 105 13.03 -2.53 11.68
N THR A 106 13.78 -3.53 12.18
CA THR A 106 15.02 -3.31 12.94
C THR A 106 16.29 -3.73 12.21
N GLY A 107 16.15 -4.47 11.10
CA GLY A 107 17.26 -5.04 10.35
C GLY A 107 17.94 -6.24 11.03
N LYS A 108 17.38 -6.75 12.15
CA LYS A 108 17.96 -7.86 12.93
C LYS A 108 16.88 -8.88 13.26
N PHE A 109 17.23 -10.17 13.23
CA PHE A 109 16.42 -11.20 13.85
C PHE A 109 16.78 -11.20 15.33
N GLU A 110 15.82 -10.94 16.23
CA GLU A 110 16.04 -11.15 17.66
C GLU A 110 16.30 -12.63 17.89
N SER A 111 17.52 -12.97 18.31
CA SER A 111 17.84 -14.30 18.79
C SER A 111 17.08 -14.52 20.10
N ASN A 112 16.26 -15.56 20.15
CA ASN A 112 15.45 -15.97 21.30
C ASN A 112 16.27 -16.45 22.52
N ASN A 113 17.43 -15.84 22.81
CA ASN A 113 18.26 -16.19 23.97
C ASN A 113 18.09 -15.26 25.19
N ASP A 114 17.26 -14.22 25.12
CA ASP A 114 17.05 -13.29 26.24
C ASP A 114 15.75 -13.57 27.03
N LEU A 115 15.28 -14.81 27.02
CA LEU A 115 14.19 -15.31 27.89
C LEU A 115 14.67 -16.31 28.95
N GLN A 116 15.89 -16.13 29.45
CA GLN A 116 16.32 -16.73 30.72
C GLN A 116 16.84 -15.64 31.66
N LEU A 117 15.93 -15.08 32.46
CA LEU A 117 16.15 -14.68 33.85
C LEU A 117 14.82 -14.75 34.60
#